data_AF-A0A1J3D3Z6-F1
#
_entry.id   AF-A0A1J3D3Z6-F1
#
_cell.length_a   1.000
_cell.length_b   1.000
_cell.length_c   1.000
_cell.angle_alpha   90.00
_cell.angle_beta   90.00
_cell.angle_gamma   90.00
#
_symmetry.space_group_name_H-M   'P 1'
#
loop_
_entity.id
_entity.type
_entity.pdbx_description
1 polymer ?
#
loop_
_entity_poly.entity_id
_entity_poly.type
_entity_poly.pdbx_seq_one_letter_code
_entity_poly.pdbx_strand_id
1 'polypeptide(L)'
;IQENLSWSLGFGVPSGFMLLSLFLFLLGIKSYRFSNARLGNKNPFARIGRVFVEAVKNRRKQDLDKYNPNETLLLLPHQDSKQFRFLDRAAISCDLVEIEEAKAVLRLVPIWMTSLVYAIVAAQSNTFFTKQGATMERSISPGVLVPSATLQGFEPLTMFVFIPIYDRLLVPIARSFTQNPLGITVLQRIGTGIFLYILAMV
;
A
#
# COMPACT_ATOMS: atom_id res chain seq x y z
N ILE A 1 15.36 9.19 25.16
CA ILE A 1 14.83 8.55 26.39
C ILE A 1 15.35 7.13 26.54
N GLN A 2 15.17 6.24 25.54
CA GLN A 2 15.64 4.85 25.63
C GLN A 2 17.16 4.72 25.76
N GLU A 3 17.94 5.49 25.00
CA GLU A 3 19.43 5.43 25.07
C GLU A 3 20.03 6.16 26.29
N ASN A 4 19.36 7.17 26.85
CA ASN A 4 19.95 8.05 27.88
C ASN A 4 19.33 7.91 29.28
N LEU A 5 18.11 7.37 29.42
CA LEU A 5 17.38 7.30 30.70
C LEU A 5 17.04 5.87 31.06
N SER A 6 16.06 5.27 30.37
CA SER A 6 15.69 3.86 30.54
C SER A 6 14.74 3.38 29.45
N TRP A 7 14.76 2.07 29.21
CA TRP A 7 13.80 1.38 28.34
C TRP A 7 12.39 1.37 28.93
N SER A 8 12.25 1.28 30.25
CA SER A 8 10.96 1.29 30.94
C SER A 8 10.22 2.61 30.74
N LEU A 9 10.91 3.76 30.86
CA LEU A 9 10.33 5.06 30.55
C LEU A 9 10.02 5.20 29.06
N GLY A 10 10.92 4.69 28.20
CA GLY A 10 10.75 4.72 26.74
C GLY A 10 9.47 4.06 26.25
N PHE A 11 9.08 2.92 26.84
CA PHE A 11 7.82 2.24 26.51
C PHE A 11 6.64 2.65 27.37
N GLY A 12 6.88 3.06 28.62
CA GLY A 12 5.83 3.45 29.56
C GLY A 12 5.07 4.70 29.11
N VAL A 13 5.78 5.71 28.60
CA VAL A 13 5.16 6.97 28.15
C VAL A 13 4.19 6.74 26.97
N PRO A 14 4.59 6.11 25.84
CA PRO A 14 3.64 5.79 24.75
C PRO A 14 2.47 4.91 25.21
N SER A 15 2.72 3.95 26.09
CA SER A 15 1.67 3.08 26.64
C SER A 15 0.62 3.88 27.42
N GLY A 16 1.06 4.84 28.24
CA GLY A 16 0.17 5.76 28.97
C GLY A 16 -0.69 6.60 28.01
N PHE A 17 -0.09 7.16 26.96
CA PHE A 17 -0.85 7.89 25.92
C PHE A 17 -1.84 6.99 25.18
N MET A 18 -1.49 5.74 24.90
CA MET A 18 -2.40 4.80 24.25
C MET A 18 -3.60 4.45 25.14
N LEU A 19 -3.39 4.26 26.44
CA LEU A 19 -4.48 4.04 27.41
C LEU A 19 -5.37 5.28 27.54
N LEU A 20 -4.78 6.47 27.61
CA LEU A 20 -5.52 7.73 27.64
C LEU A 20 -6.37 7.93 26.38
N SER A 21 -5.79 7.66 25.20
CA SER A 21 -6.50 7.71 23.92
C SER A 21 -7.68 6.73 23.88
N LEU A 22 -7.47 5.50 24.34
CA LEU A 22 -8.54 4.50 24.44
C LEU A 22 -9.65 4.96 25.40
N PHE A 23 -9.29 5.52 26.55
CA PHE A 23 -10.25 6.05 27.51
C PHE A 23 -11.10 7.18 26.91
N LEU A 24 -10.46 8.16 26.25
CA LEU A 24 -11.17 9.25 25.56
C LEU A 24 -12.07 8.72 24.44
N PHE A 25 -11.61 7.74 23.67
CA PHE A 25 -12.39 7.09 22.62
C PHE A 25 -13.65 6.41 23.20
N LEU A 26 -13.51 5.68 24.31
CA LEU A 26 -14.63 5.01 24.96
C LEU A 26 -15.62 6.00 25.60
N LEU A 27 -15.15 7.11 26.17
CA LEU A 27 -16.02 8.20 26.62
C LEU A 27 -16.86 8.76 25.45
N GLY A 28 -16.25 8.87 24.27
CA GLY A 28 -16.90 9.33 23.06
C GLY A 28 -17.91 8.34 22.45
N ILE A 29 -18.01 7.09 22.92
CA ILE A 29 -18.77 6.01 22.26
C ILE A 29 -20.25 6.38 22.02
N LYS A 30 -20.86 7.14 22.94
CA LYS A 30 -22.25 7.61 22.84
C LYS A 30 -22.45 8.70 21.78
N SER A 31 -21.39 9.43 21.42
CA SER A 31 -21.42 10.48 20.40
C SER A 31 -21.17 9.93 18.99
N TYR A 32 -20.66 8.71 18.84
CA TYR A 32 -20.43 8.12 17.53
C TYR A 32 -21.73 7.60 16.93
N ARG A 33 -22.05 8.09 15.73
CA ARG A 33 -23.15 7.54 14.93
C ARG A 33 -22.64 6.32 14.17
N PHE A 34 -23.07 5.12 14.59
CA PHE A 34 -22.77 3.89 13.88
C PHE A 34 -23.42 3.92 12.49
N SER A 35 -22.59 3.88 11.44
CA SER A 35 -23.08 3.77 10.07
C SER A 35 -23.40 2.30 9.76
N ASN A 36 -24.70 1.98 9.66
CA ASN A 36 -25.20 0.66 9.27
C ASN A 36 -24.91 0.30 7.79
N ALA A 37 -24.27 1.20 7.03
CA ALA A 37 -23.91 0.99 5.62
C ALA A 37 -22.96 -0.21 5.37
N ARG A 38 -22.36 -0.76 6.43
CA ARG A 38 -21.43 -1.90 6.34
C ARG A 38 -22.14 -3.27 6.29
N LEU A 39 -23.45 -3.34 6.56
CA LEU A 39 -24.19 -4.62 6.62
C LEU A 39 -24.53 -5.19 5.23
N GLY A 40 -24.59 -4.35 4.19
CA GLY A 40 -24.92 -4.78 2.82
C GLY A 40 -23.73 -5.02 1.89
N ASN A 41 -22.55 -4.49 2.21
CA ASN A 41 -21.39 -4.58 1.33
C ASN A 41 -20.54 -5.81 1.71
N LYS A 42 -20.67 -6.90 0.93
CA LYS A 42 -19.84 -8.09 1.11
C LYS A 42 -18.36 -7.68 1.09
N ASN A 43 -17.55 -8.25 1.98
CA ASN A 43 -16.10 -7.98 2.04
C ASN A 43 -15.49 -8.15 0.64
N PRO A 44 -14.90 -7.10 0.03
CA PRO A 44 -14.32 -7.18 -1.32
C PRO A 44 -13.30 -8.31 -1.46
N PHE A 45 -12.49 -8.56 -0.42
CA PHE A 45 -11.54 -9.67 -0.40
C PHE A 45 -12.23 -11.03 -0.42
N ALA A 46 -13.34 -11.19 0.28
CA ALA A 46 -14.12 -12.43 0.27
C ALA A 46 -14.78 -12.65 -1.10
N ARG A 47 -15.30 -11.57 -1.72
CA ARG A 47 -15.88 -11.61 -3.07
C ARG A 47 -14.85 -12.05 -4.11
N ILE A 48 -13.70 -11.38 -4.15
CA ILE A 48 -12.60 -11.72 -5.06
C ILE A 48 -12.06 -13.12 -4.76
N GLY A 49 -11.87 -13.47 -3.49
CA GLY A 49 -11.43 -14.81 -3.07
C GLY A 49 -12.37 -15.93 -3.52
N ARG A 50 -13.69 -15.70 -3.46
CA ARG A 50 -14.70 -16.63 -3.95
C ARG A 50 -14.53 -16.94 -5.44
N VAL A 51 -14.22 -15.94 -6.27
CA VAL A 51 -13.95 -16.13 -7.71
C VAL A 51 -12.77 -17.07 -7.92
N PHE A 52 -11.66 -16.88 -7.18
CA PHE A 52 -10.51 -17.79 -7.28
C PHE A 52 -10.86 -19.22 -6.86
N VAL A 53 -11.61 -19.39 -5.77
CA VAL A 53 -12.04 -20.71 -5.27
C VAL A 53 -12.93 -21.41 -6.29
N GLU A 54 -13.94 -20.73 -6.83
CA GLU A 54 -14.87 -21.30 -7.81
C GLU A 54 -14.17 -21.58 -9.16
N ALA A 55 -13.24 -20.73 -9.60
CA ALA A 55 -12.42 -21.00 -10.79
C ALA A 55 -11.57 -22.27 -10.64
N VAL A 56 -10.99 -22.51 -9.45
CA VAL A 56 -10.21 -23.71 -9.15
C VAL A 56 -11.10 -24.95 -9.05
N LYS A 57 -12.25 -24.84 -8.37
CA LYS A 57 -13.23 -25.93 -8.22
C LYS A 57 -13.79 -26.38 -9.58
N ASN A 58 -14.05 -25.43 -10.47
CA ASN A 58 -14.61 -25.70 -11.80
C ASN A 58 -13.54 -26.04 -12.85
N ARG A 59 -12.25 -26.12 -12.48
CA ARG A 59 -11.13 -26.48 -13.38
C ARG A 59 -11.32 -27.80 -14.11
N ARG A 60 -12.01 -28.77 -13.50
CA ARG A 60 -12.26 -30.11 -14.07
C ARG A 60 -13.61 -30.26 -14.78
N LYS A 61 -14.54 -29.32 -14.61
CA LYS A 61 -15.91 -29.45 -15.12
C LYS A 61 -16.07 -28.98 -16.56
N GLN A 62 -15.15 -28.14 -17.05
CA GLN A 62 -15.26 -27.52 -18.37
C GLN A 62 -14.89 -28.45 -19.54
N ASP A 63 -14.29 -29.62 -19.29
CA ASP A 63 -14.12 -30.65 -20.33
C ASP A 63 -15.44 -31.35 -20.68
N LEU A 64 -16.51 -31.15 -19.88
CA LEU A 64 -17.80 -31.84 -20.05
C LEU A 64 -18.89 -30.99 -20.74
N ASP A 65 -18.82 -29.66 -20.72
CA ASP A 65 -19.84 -28.78 -21.32
C ASP A 65 -19.22 -27.77 -22.30
N LYS A 66 -18.93 -28.25 -23.51
CA LYS A 66 -18.77 -27.41 -24.70
C LYS A 66 -20.16 -27.07 -25.26
N TYR A 67 -20.97 -26.30 -24.51
CA TYR A 67 -22.29 -25.87 -24.95
C TYR A 67 -22.30 -24.37 -25.29
N ASN A 68 -22.46 -24.10 -26.59
CA ASN A 68 -22.81 -22.85 -27.30
C ASN A 68 -22.23 -21.51 -26.82
N PRO A 69 -21.14 -21.01 -27.44
CA PRO A 69 -20.58 -19.68 -27.19
C PRO A 69 -21.34 -18.53 -27.90
N ASN A 70 -22.58 -18.76 -28.36
CA ASN A 70 -23.20 -17.90 -29.38
C ASN A 70 -24.37 -17.02 -28.89
N GLU A 71 -24.94 -17.26 -27.70
CA GLU A 71 -26.17 -16.54 -27.29
C GLU A 71 -25.99 -15.53 -26.14
N THR A 72 -24.91 -15.59 -25.35
CA THR A 72 -24.68 -14.66 -24.23
C THR A 72 -23.62 -13.58 -24.50
N LEU A 73 -22.89 -13.66 -25.62
CA LEU A 73 -21.82 -12.71 -25.97
C LEU A 73 -22.29 -11.49 -26.79
N LEU A 74 -23.56 -11.41 -27.20
CA LEU A 74 -24.02 -10.33 -28.09
C LEU A 74 -24.52 -9.07 -27.39
N LEU A 75 -24.59 -9.01 -26.05
CA LEU A 75 -25.18 -7.86 -25.36
C LEU A 75 -24.23 -6.98 -24.54
N LEU A 76 -22.93 -7.24 -24.50
CA LEU A 76 -22.00 -6.34 -23.80
C LEU A 76 -20.74 -6.05 -24.63
N PRO A 77 -20.48 -4.79 -25.02
CA PRO A 77 -19.19 -4.37 -25.51
C PRO A 77 -18.26 -4.28 -24.31
N HIS A 78 -17.77 -5.42 -23.81
CA HIS A 78 -16.90 -5.42 -22.65
C HIS A 78 -15.65 -6.27 -22.86
N GLN A 79 -14.57 -5.77 -22.30
CA GLN A 79 -13.22 -5.87 -22.82
C GLN A 79 -12.68 -7.28 -22.58
N ASP A 80 -12.87 -8.14 -23.57
CA ASP A 80 -12.50 -9.56 -23.58
C ASP A 80 -10.97 -9.72 -23.54
N SER A 81 -10.39 -9.47 -22.38
CA SER A 81 -8.96 -9.60 -22.16
C SER A 81 -8.63 -11.08 -22.09
N LYS A 82 -7.94 -11.57 -23.13
CA LYS A 82 -7.39 -12.92 -23.23
C LYS A 82 -6.44 -13.30 -22.07
N GLN A 83 -6.12 -12.38 -21.16
CA GLN A 83 -5.29 -12.63 -19.98
C GLN A 83 -6.11 -13.26 -18.86
N PHE A 84 -5.55 -14.27 -18.20
CA PHE A 84 -6.15 -14.95 -17.05
C PHE A 84 -7.48 -15.67 -17.34
N ARG A 85 -7.60 -16.31 -18.52
CA ARG A 85 -8.78 -17.11 -18.93
C ARG A 85 -9.19 -18.21 -17.95
N PHE A 86 -8.28 -18.65 -17.08
CA PHE A 86 -8.62 -19.63 -16.06
C PHE A 86 -9.68 -19.11 -15.07
N LEU A 87 -9.80 -17.79 -14.87
CA LEU A 87 -10.80 -17.18 -14.00
C LEU A 87 -12.21 -17.19 -14.60
N ASP A 88 -12.34 -17.31 -15.93
CA ASP A 88 -13.63 -17.41 -16.61
C ASP A 88 -14.40 -18.67 -16.20
N ARG A 89 -13.70 -19.67 -15.64
CA ARG A 89 -14.28 -20.89 -15.06
C ARG A 89 -15.17 -20.62 -13.85
N ALA A 90 -15.03 -19.46 -13.21
CA ALA A 90 -15.91 -19.05 -12.13
C ALA A 90 -17.29 -18.59 -12.61
N ALA A 91 -17.50 -18.37 -13.91
CA ALA A 91 -18.76 -17.85 -14.47
C ALA A 91 -19.98 -18.74 -14.20
N ILE A 92 -19.77 -20.01 -13.82
CA ILE A 92 -20.84 -20.92 -13.40
C ILE A 92 -21.49 -20.47 -12.08
N SER A 93 -20.73 -19.80 -11.20
CA SER A 93 -21.14 -19.49 -9.82
C SER A 93 -21.02 -17.99 -9.45
N CYS A 94 -20.39 -17.18 -10.30
CA CYS A 94 -20.01 -15.79 -10.06
C CYS A 94 -20.38 -14.89 -11.25
N ASP A 95 -20.73 -13.63 -10.98
CA ASP A 95 -21.03 -12.65 -12.01
C ASP A 95 -19.75 -12.24 -12.77
N LEU A 96 -19.92 -11.87 -14.05
CA LEU A 96 -18.81 -11.43 -14.92
C LEU A 96 -18.03 -10.24 -14.33
N VAL A 97 -18.72 -9.31 -13.66
CA VAL A 97 -18.09 -8.17 -12.99
C VAL A 97 -17.14 -8.62 -11.88
N GLU A 98 -17.49 -9.65 -11.10
CA GLU A 98 -16.59 -10.16 -10.04
C GLU A 98 -15.33 -10.79 -10.65
N ILE A 99 -15.48 -11.44 -11.81
CA ILE A 99 -14.40 -12.10 -12.54
C ILE A 99 -13.42 -11.06 -13.09
N GLU A 100 -13.94 -9.98 -13.68
CA GLU A 100 -13.11 -8.91 -14.22
C GLU A 100 -12.38 -8.12 -13.13
N GLU A 101 -13.03 -7.88 -12.00
CA GLU A 101 -12.36 -7.31 -10.82
C GLU A 101 -11.22 -8.20 -10.34
N ALA A 102 -11.42 -9.53 -10.26
CA ALA A 102 -10.38 -10.47 -9.88
C ALA A 102 -9.21 -10.48 -10.91
N LYS A 103 -9.51 -10.41 -12.21
CA LYS A 103 -8.51 -10.25 -13.27
C LYS A 103 -7.74 -8.95 -13.12
N ALA A 104 -8.40 -7.85 -12.80
CA ALA A 104 -7.78 -6.55 -12.59
C ALA A 104 -6.81 -6.58 -11.39
N VAL A 105 -7.21 -7.20 -10.27
CA VAL A 105 -6.31 -7.42 -9.11
C VAL A 105 -5.09 -8.24 -9.52
N LEU A 106 -5.27 -9.30 -10.31
CA LEU A 106 -4.16 -10.13 -10.77
C LEU A 106 -3.20 -9.36 -11.71
N ARG A 107 -3.70 -8.39 -12.50
CA ARG A 107 -2.86 -7.47 -13.29
C ARG A 107 -2.03 -6.51 -12.44
N LEU A 108 -2.46 -6.21 -11.21
CA LEU A 108 -1.70 -5.38 -10.28
C LEU A 108 -0.57 -6.14 -9.58
N VAL A 109 -0.64 -7.47 -9.51
CA VAL A 109 0.36 -8.30 -8.82
C VAL A 109 1.79 -8.05 -9.33
N PRO A 110 2.08 -8.02 -10.64
CA PRO A 110 3.44 -7.74 -11.12
C PRO A 110 3.96 -6.37 -10.68
N ILE A 111 3.12 -5.33 -10.68
CA ILE A 111 3.48 -3.98 -10.24
C ILE A 111 3.74 -3.96 -8.73
N TRP A 112 2.92 -4.68 -7.96
CA TRP A 112 3.14 -4.84 -6.53
C TRP A 112 4.44 -5.59 -6.24
N MET A 113 4.75 -6.65 -6.98
CA MET A 113 6.00 -7.42 -6.84
C MET A 113 7.24 -6.55 -7.08
N THR A 114 7.24 -5.70 -8.12
CA THR A 114 8.38 -4.79 -8.38
C THR A 114 8.52 -3.73 -7.28
N SER A 115 7.42 -3.34 -6.64
CA SER A 115 7.46 -2.42 -5.49
C SER A 115 8.07 -3.01 -4.22
N LEU A 116 8.28 -4.34 -4.13
CA LEU A 116 8.94 -4.97 -2.97
C LEU A 116 10.38 -4.50 -2.78
N VAL A 117 11.06 -4.08 -3.85
CA VAL A 117 12.42 -3.50 -3.76
C VAL A 117 12.44 -2.28 -2.84
N TYR A 118 11.39 -1.44 -2.90
CA TYR A 118 11.26 -0.31 -1.99
C TYR A 118 11.21 -0.75 -0.52
N ALA A 119 10.43 -1.79 -0.20
CA ALA A 119 10.33 -2.30 1.17
C ALA A 119 11.66 -2.85 1.71
N ILE A 120 12.44 -3.53 0.86
CA ILE A 120 13.76 -4.06 1.22
C ILE A 120 14.70 -2.93 1.62
N VAL A 121 14.74 -1.88 0.80
CA VAL A 121 15.57 -0.70 1.04
C VAL A 121 15.08 0.06 2.29
N ALA A 122 13.76 0.19 2.47
CA ALA A 122 13.20 0.90 3.63
C ALA A 122 13.53 0.23 4.97
N ALA A 123 13.62 -1.10 4.98
CA ALA A 123 14.04 -1.84 6.17
C ALA A 123 15.49 -1.53 6.59
N GLN A 124 16.37 -1.14 5.65
CA GLN A 124 17.76 -0.80 5.97
C GLN A 124 17.88 0.54 6.70
N SER A 125 17.02 1.51 6.38
CA SER A 125 16.98 2.83 7.05
C SER A 125 16.85 2.69 8.58
N ASN A 126 15.96 1.80 9.03
CA ASN A 126 15.70 1.58 10.45
C ASN A 126 16.80 0.75 11.15
N THR A 127 17.65 0.04 10.40
CA THR A 127 18.59 -0.93 10.96
C THR A 127 20.04 -0.57 10.66
N PHE A 128 20.49 -0.78 9.42
CA PHE A 128 21.85 -0.56 8.97
C PHE A 128 22.31 0.89 9.19
N PHE A 129 21.49 1.88 8.80
CA PHE A 129 21.85 3.29 8.98
C PHE A 129 22.00 3.70 10.45
N THR A 130 21.21 3.09 11.34
CA THR A 130 21.37 3.31 12.78
C THR A 130 22.69 2.74 13.29
N LYS A 131 23.09 1.56 12.81
CA LYS A 131 24.39 0.95 13.14
C LYS A 131 25.56 1.74 12.56
N GLN A 132 25.47 2.17 11.31
CA GLN A 132 26.45 3.05 10.69
C GLN A 132 26.59 4.35 11.47
N GLY A 133 25.48 5.00 11.81
CA GLY A 133 25.45 6.21 12.64
C GLY A 133 26.10 6.00 14.01
N ALA A 134 26.06 4.80 14.60
CA ALA A 134 26.74 4.51 15.86
C ALA A 134 28.27 4.57 15.77
N THR A 135 28.84 4.30 14.60
CA THR A 135 30.29 4.36 14.34
C THR A 135 30.77 5.73 13.88
N MET A 136 29.87 6.64 13.51
CA MET A 136 30.21 8.00 13.08
C MET A 136 30.49 8.91 14.29
N GLU A 137 31.24 9.98 14.06
CA GLU A 137 31.39 11.05 15.03
C GLU A 137 30.05 11.79 15.20
N ARG A 138 29.54 11.82 16.43
CA ARG A 138 28.19 12.33 16.77
C ARG A 138 28.20 13.52 17.73
N SER A 139 29.36 14.12 17.97
CA SER A 139 29.51 15.32 18.79
C SER A 139 29.23 16.58 17.97
N ILE A 140 28.21 17.34 18.35
CA ILE A 140 27.93 18.65 17.74
C ILE A 140 28.67 19.76 18.49
N SER A 141 28.77 19.63 19.81
CA SER A 141 29.47 20.56 20.69
C SER A 141 30.01 19.81 21.91
N PRO A 142 30.94 20.40 22.71
CA PRO A 142 31.40 19.78 23.94
C PRO A 142 30.22 19.39 24.85
N GLY A 143 30.11 18.11 25.18
CA GLY A 143 29.04 17.56 26.03
C GLY A 143 27.72 17.20 25.33
N VAL A 144 27.55 17.50 24.03
CA VAL A 144 26.34 17.14 23.27
C VAL A 144 26.64 16.01 22.30
N LEU A 145 26.30 14.79 22.69
CA LEU A 145 26.37 13.59 21.87
C LEU A 145 24.98 13.23 21.33
N VAL A 146 24.83 13.22 20.01
CA VAL A 146 23.55 12.87 19.38
C VAL A 146 23.36 11.34 19.42
N PRO A 147 22.21 10.81 19.89
CA PRO A 147 21.89 9.39 19.78
C PRO A 147 21.76 8.96 18.32
N SER A 148 22.34 7.82 17.93
CA SER A 148 22.35 7.36 16.52
C SER A 148 20.94 7.14 15.98
N ALA A 149 20.01 6.67 16.81
CA ALA A 149 18.61 6.52 16.43
C ALA A 149 17.93 7.85 16.07
N THR A 150 18.43 9.00 16.55
CA THR A 150 17.87 10.33 16.21
C THR A 150 18.03 10.65 14.72
N LEU A 151 19.01 10.04 14.05
CA LEU A 151 19.19 10.20 12.60
C LEU A 151 17.98 9.70 11.80
N GLN A 152 17.20 8.75 12.34
CA GLN A 152 15.95 8.31 11.72
C GLN A 152 14.93 9.45 11.61
N GLY A 153 15.03 10.48 12.45
CA GLY A 153 14.16 11.66 12.41
C GLY A 153 14.32 12.52 11.15
N PHE A 154 15.43 12.38 10.40
CA PHE A 154 15.61 13.10 9.14
C PHE A 154 14.61 12.65 8.07
N GLU A 155 14.21 11.38 8.05
CA GLU A 155 13.26 10.86 7.07
C GLU A 155 11.88 11.56 7.15
N PRO A 156 11.17 11.57 8.29
CA PRO A 156 9.89 12.27 8.39
C PRO A 156 10.04 13.78 8.21
N LEU A 157 11.13 14.39 8.69
CA LEU A 157 11.39 15.83 8.50
C LEU A 157 11.54 16.17 7.00
N THR A 158 12.27 15.33 6.27
CA THR A 158 12.40 15.47 4.81
C THR A 158 11.05 15.31 4.13
N MET A 159 10.24 14.31 4.51
CA MET A 159 8.88 14.16 3.97
C MET A 159 8.01 15.40 4.23
N PHE A 160 8.04 15.97 5.44
CA PHE A 160 7.29 17.18 5.77
C PHE A 160 7.67 18.39 4.91
N VAL A 161 8.94 18.50 4.51
CA VAL A 161 9.43 19.57 3.65
C VAL A 161 9.12 19.28 2.18
N PHE A 162 9.40 18.06 1.71
CA PHE A 162 9.30 17.71 0.30
C PHE A 162 7.87 17.47 -0.18
N ILE A 163 6.95 17.00 0.66
CA ILE A 163 5.55 16.78 0.23
C ILE A 163 4.90 18.10 -0.22
N PRO A 164 4.93 19.20 0.58
CA PRO A 164 4.41 20.49 0.13
C PRO A 164 5.10 21.02 -1.12
N ILE A 165 6.44 20.88 -1.22
CA ILE A 165 7.20 21.30 -2.41
C ILE A 165 6.74 20.51 -3.63
N TYR A 166 6.61 19.20 -3.48
CA TYR A 166 6.17 18.32 -4.56
C TYR A 166 4.76 18.69 -5.03
N ASP A 167 3.81 18.83 -4.12
CA ASP A 167 2.41 19.10 -4.46
C ASP A 167 2.17 20.53 -4.95
N ARG A 168 2.90 21.53 -4.43
CA ARG A 168 2.69 22.94 -4.76
C ARG A 168 3.58 23.45 -5.89
N LEU A 169 4.75 22.88 -6.10
CA LEU A 169 5.70 23.33 -7.12
C LEU A 169 5.83 22.30 -8.24
N LEU A 170 6.21 21.06 -7.93
CA LEU A 170 6.54 20.07 -8.96
C LEU A 170 5.30 19.59 -9.73
N VAL A 171 4.19 19.33 -9.05
CA VAL A 171 2.95 18.86 -9.70
C VAL A 171 2.34 19.91 -10.65
N PRO A 172 2.19 21.19 -10.27
CA PRO A 172 1.68 22.21 -11.18
C PRO A 172 2.58 22.45 -12.39
N ILE A 173 3.91 22.47 -12.19
CA ILE A 173 4.88 22.57 -13.27
C ILE A 173 4.75 21.37 -14.21
N ALA A 174 4.76 20.15 -13.68
CA ALA A 174 4.60 18.94 -14.49
C ALA A 174 3.26 18.92 -15.23
N ARG A 175 2.17 19.38 -14.61
CA ARG A 175 0.86 19.52 -15.28
C ARG A 175 0.93 20.52 -16.44
N SER A 176 1.62 21.64 -16.26
CA SER A 176 1.81 22.64 -17.32
C SER A 176 2.58 22.07 -18.53
N PHE A 177 3.59 21.23 -18.29
CA PHE A 177 4.38 20.64 -19.37
C PHE A 177 3.72 19.42 -20.01
N THR A 178 3.15 18.52 -19.21
CA THR A 178 2.59 17.24 -19.68
C THR A 178 1.16 17.35 -20.17
N GLN A 179 0.45 18.46 -19.86
CA GLN A 179 -0.99 18.64 -20.09
C GLN A 179 -1.86 17.53 -19.47
N ASN A 180 -1.30 16.73 -18.55
CA ASN A 180 -2.01 15.67 -17.84
C ASN A 180 -2.64 16.26 -16.57
N PRO A 181 -3.93 16.01 -16.27
CA PRO A 181 -4.55 16.49 -15.04
C PRO A 181 -3.84 16.01 -13.78
N LEU A 182 -3.14 14.88 -13.78
CA LEU A 182 -2.37 14.41 -12.61
C LEU A 182 -0.94 14.98 -12.57
N GLY A 183 -0.48 15.64 -13.63
CA GLY A 183 0.88 16.14 -13.84
C GLY A 183 1.90 15.02 -14.03
N ILE A 184 2.05 14.15 -13.03
CA ILE A 184 2.94 12.97 -13.08
C ILE A 184 2.09 11.73 -12.82
N THR A 185 2.14 10.74 -13.71
CA THR A 185 1.34 9.51 -13.57
C THR A 185 1.77 8.70 -12.34
N VAL A 186 0.84 7.92 -11.77
CA VAL A 186 1.13 7.10 -10.59
C VAL A 186 2.26 6.12 -10.84
N LEU A 187 2.31 5.48 -12.02
CA LEU A 187 3.36 4.51 -12.34
C LEU A 187 4.73 5.18 -12.51
N GLN A 188 4.80 6.38 -13.08
CA GLN A 188 6.04 7.17 -13.13
C GLN A 188 6.50 7.53 -11.72
N ARG A 189 5.60 7.99 -10.84
CA ARG A 189 5.94 8.31 -9.45
C ARG A 189 6.54 7.09 -8.72
N ILE A 190 5.92 5.92 -8.87
CA ILE A 190 6.41 4.67 -8.29
C ILE A 190 7.79 4.32 -8.85
N GLY A 191 7.95 4.32 -10.18
CA GLY A 191 9.21 3.98 -10.83
C GLY A 191 10.36 4.92 -10.45
N THR A 192 10.14 6.23 -10.51
CA THR A 192 11.13 7.23 -10.11
C THR A 192 11.48 7.13 -8.63
N GLY A 193 10.48 6.88 -7.76
CA GLY A 193 10.71 6.66 -6.34
C GLY A 193 11.61 5.45 -6.06
N ILE A 194 11.30 4.30 -6.66
CA ILE A 194 12.12 3.08 -6.54
C ILE A 194 13.54 3.33 -7.04
N PHE A 195 13.71 4.00 -8.18
CA PHE A 195 15.02 4.32 -8.74
C PHE A 195 15.86 5.21 -7.80
N LEU A 196 15.29 6.31 -7.30
CA LEU A 196 15.97 7.20 -6.36
C LEU A 196 16.35 6.48 -5.06
N TYR A 197 15.49 5.56 -4.61
CA TYR A 197 15.71 4.82 -3.38
C TYR A 197 16.83 3.77 -3.52
N ILE A 198 16.97 3.15 -4.70
CA ILE A 198 18.13 2.30 -5.02
C ILE A 198 19.41 3.13 -5.05
N LEU A 199 19.40 4.30 -5.70
CA LEU A 199 20.57 5.18 -5.76
C LEU A 199 21.01 5.63 -4.36
N ALA A 200 20.08 5.88 -3.44
CA ALA A 200 20.39 6.29 -2.08
C ALA A 200 21.09 5.20 -1.23
N MET A 201 21.04 3.94 -1.65
CA MET A 201 21.73 2.84 -0.96
C MET A 201 23.16 2.60 -1.43
N VAL A 202 23.54 3.18 -2.57
CA VAL A 202 24.90 3.10 -3.13
C VAL A 202 25.72 4.24 -2.58
#